data_AF-A0A3D6BVU2-F1
#
_entry.id   AF-A0A3D6BVU2-F1
#
_cell.length_a   1.000
_cell.length_b   1.000
_cell.length_c   1.000
_cell.angle_alpha   90.00
_cell.angle_beta   90.00
_cell.angle_gamma   90.00
#
_symmetry.space_group_name_H-M   'P 1'
#
loop_
_entity.id
_entity.type
_entity.pdbx_description
1 polymer ?
#
loop_
_entity_poly.entity_id
_entity_poly.type
_entity_poly.pdbx_seq_one_letter_code
_entity_poly.pdbx_strand_id
1 'polypeptide(L)'
;MKHFYTLLLLLVSVTTFAQIPAGYYSTATGSGYTLKTQLKNIITNGHSPKTYDQLFDLATGYRATDVDDFYENDGSVMDMYSENPTSTDPYNYSYYANPSDKCGNYNSEMDCYNGEHLMPQSVYGSAMPMVGDIHQVIPTDGYVNNGRGSLAFGETNSATT
;
A
#
# COMPACT_ATOMS: atom_id res chain seq x y z
N MET A 1 -34.23 -1.65 26.62
CA MET A 1 -34.99 -2.46 25.63
C MET A 1 -35.12 -1.78 24.26
N LYS A 2 -35.51 -0.49 24.15
CA LYS A 2 -35.63 0.21 22.84
C LYS A 2 -34.33 0.20 22.01
N HIS A 3 -33.16 0.43 22.63
CA HIS A 3 -31.87 0.40 21.93
C HIS A 3 -31.46 -0.99 21.42
N PHE A 4 -31.96 -2.06 22.03
CA PHE A 4 -31.63 -3.43 21.61
C PHE A 4 -32.32 -3.78 20.28
N TYR A 5 -33.58 -3.37 20.10
CA TYR A 5 -34.28 -3.55 18.82
C TYR A 5 -33.67 -2.70 17.70
N THR A 6 -33.21 -1.48 18.02
CA THR A 6 -32.48 -0.64 17.06
C THR A 6 -31.15 -1.26 16.64
N LEU A 7 -30.37 -1.78 17.59
CA LEU A 7 -29.11 -2.47 17.31
C LEU A 7 -29.35 -3.74 16.48
N LEU A 8 -30.36 -4.53 16.82
CA LEU A 8 -30.74 -5.73 16.07
C LEU A 8 -31.17 -5.39 14.64
N LEU A 9 -31.97 -4.34 14.45
CA LEU A 9 -32.37 -3.87 13.14
C LEU A 9 -31.16 -3.39 12.32
N LEU A 10 -30.21 -2.69 12.94
CA LEU A 10 -28.98 -2.24 12.30
C LEU A 10 -28.12 -3.43 11.86
N LEU A 11 -27.93 -4.42 12.73
CA LEU A 11 -27.20 -5.66 12.42
C LEU A 11 -27.81 -6.43 11.25
N VAL A 12 -29.13 -6.59 11.23
CA VAL A 12 -29.83 -7.24 10.11
C VAL A 12 -29.71 -6.42 8.82
N SER A 13 -29.79 -5.09 8.91
CA SER A 13 -29.64 -4.23 7.74
C SER A 13 -28.24 -4.36 7.14
N VAL A 14 -27.19 -4.28 7.96
CA VAL A 14 -25.80 -4.42 7.51
C VAL A 14 -25.56 -5.77 6.82
N THR A 15 -26.10 -6.87 7.35
CA THR A 15 -25.92 -8.19 6.72
C THR A 15 -26.68 -8.33 5.38
N THR A 16 -27.81 -7.64 5.21
CA THR A 16 -28.54 -7.62 3.93
C THR A 16 -27.87 -6.78 2.85
N PHE A 17 -27.23 -5.65 3.21
CA PHE A 17 -26.55 -4.78 2.25
C PHE A 17 -25.09 -5.16 1.97
N ALA A 18 -24.49 -6.02 2.81
CA ALA A 18 -23.12 -6.52 2.62
C ALA A 18 -23.04 -7.79 1.74
N GLN A 19 -24.14 -8.23 1.13
CA GLN A 19 -24.12 -9.38 0.22
C GLN A 19 -23.44 -9.02 -1.10
N ILE A 20 -22.64 -9.95 -1.65
CA ILE A 20 -22.11 -9.81 -3.01
C ILE A 20 -23.26 -9.73 -4.03
N PRO A 21 -23.05 -9.11 -5.20
CA PRO A 21 -24.05 -9.13 -6.26
C PRO A 21 -24.49 -10.56 -6.59
N ALA A 22 -25.78 -10.76 -6.84
CA ALA A 22 -26.31 -12.08 -7.20
C ALA A 22 -25.54 -12.65 -8.40
N GLY A 23 -24.98 -13.85 -8.22
CA GLY A 23 -24.21 -14.54 -9.27
C GLY A 23 -22.78 -14.06 -9.47
N TYR A 24 -22.24 -13.17 -8.64
CA TYR A 24 -20.89 -12.59 -8.82
C TYR A 24 -19.78 -13.65 -9.02
N TYR A 25 -19.81 -14.76 -8.27
CA TYR A 25 -18.87 -15.88 -8.42
C TYR A 25 -19.43 -17.09 -9.19
N SER A 26 -20.61 -16.98 -9.80
CA SER A 26 -21.31 -18.13 -10.42
C SER A 26 -20.51 -18.80 -11.54
N THR A 27 -19.62 -18.07 -12.22
CA THR A 27 -18.76 -18.58 -13.30
C THR A 27 -17.40 -19.10 -12.81
N ALA A 28 -17.08 -18.95 -11.52
CA ALA A 28 -15.80 -19.37 -10.93
C ALA A 28 -15.90 -20.79 -10.33
N THR A 29 -16.19 -21.77 -11.17
CA THR A 29 -16.44 -23.18 -10.77
C THR A 29 -15.22 -24.09 -10.87
N GLY A 30 -14.10 -23.60 -11.39
CA GLY A 30 -12.87 -24.38 -11.56
C GLY A 30 -12.08 -24.57 -10.27
N SER A 31 -10.87 -25.12 -10.41
CA SER A 31 -9.87 -25.23 -9.35
C SER A 31 -8.48 -24.83 -9.88
N GLY A 32 -7.51 -24.63 -8.99
CA GLY A 32 -6.13 -24.29 -9.36
C GLY A 32 -6.02 -23.08 -10.31
N TYR A 33 -5.25 -23.22 -11.38
CA TYR A 33 -5.06 -22.16 -12.38
C TYR A 33 -6.33 -21.74 -13.12
N THR A 34 -7.26 -22.67 -13.31
CA THR A 34 -8.57 -22.37 -13.93
C THR A 34 -9.36 -21.43 -13.04
N LEU A 35 -9.43 -21.73 -11.73
CA LEU A 35 -10.10 -20.86 -10.76
C LEU A 35 -9.43 -19.49 -10.69
N LYS A 36 -8.10 -19.44 -10.63
CA LYS A 36 -7.33 -18.18 -10.65
C LYS A 36 -7.73 -17.30 -11.85
N THR A 37 -7.84 -17.89 -13.04
CA THR A 37 -8.18 -17.16 -14.27
C THR A 37 -9.63 -16.67 -14.24
N GLN A 38 -10.57 -17.51 -13.78
CA GLN A 38 -11.97 -17.12 -13.63
C GLN A 38 -12.13 -15.96 -12.64
N LEU A 39 -11.48 -16.03 -11.48
CA LEU A 39 -11.49 -14.97 -10.47
C LEU A 39 -10.85 -13.69 -11.00
N LYS A 40 -9.71 -13.78 -11.71
CA LYS A 40 -9.09 -12.62 -12.37
C LYS A 40 -10.08 -11.93 -13.30
N ASN A 41 -10.81 -12.68 -14.13
CA ASN A 41 -11.77 -12.09 -15.06
C ASN A 41 -12.93 -11.40 -14.35
N ILE A 42 -13.40 -11.97 -13.24
CA ILE A 42 -14.45 -11.36 -12.40
C ILE A 42 -13.92 -10.07 -11.76
N ILE A 43 -12.78 -10.11 -11.08
CA ILE A 43 -12.22 -8.99 -10.32
C ILE A 43 -11.81 -7.85 -11.24
N THR A 44 -11.26 -8.15 -12.41
CA THR A 44 -10.83 -7.11 -13.37
C THR A 44 -11.99 -6.41 -14.07
N ASN A 45 -13.20 -6.98 -14.03
CA ASN A 45 -14.39 -6.37 -14.62
C ASN A 45 -14.88 -5.20 -13.76
N GLY A 46 -14.56 -3.97 -14.15
CA GLY A 46 -14.86 -2.77 -13.38
C GLY A 46 -13.77 -2.36 -12.39
N HIS A 47 -12.63 -3.07 -12.38
CA HIS A 47 -11.46 -2.63 -11.61
C HIS A 47 -10.92 -1.32 -12.20
N SER A 48 -10.83 -0.30 -11.34
CA SER A 48 -10.21 0.99 -11.66
C SER A 48 -8.89 1.09 -10.90
N PRO A 49 -7.77 0.64 -11.51
CA PRO A 49 -6.48 0.71 -10.84
C PRO A 49 -6.06 2.15 -10.59
N LYS A 50 -5.28 2.37 -9.54
CA LYS A 50 -4.68 3.67 -9.25
C LYS A 50 -3.36 3.79 -9.99
N THR A 51 -3.05 5.00 -10.44
CA THR A 51 -1.74 5.34 -10.98
C THR A 51 -0.74 5.50 -9.85
N TYR A 52 0.55 5.50 -10.17
CA TYR A 52 1.62 5.74 -9.21
C TYR A 52 1.43 7.07 -8.46
N ASP A 53 1.19 8.17 -9.18
CA ASP A 53 1.00 9.49 -8.57
C ASP A 53 -0.21 9.53 -7.63
N GLN A 54 -1.26 8.78 -7.96
CA GLN A 54 -2.45 8.68 -7.12
C GLN A 54 -2.20 8.00 -5.76
N LEU A 55 -1.13 7.22 -5.61
CA LEU A 55 -0.73 6.69 -4.30
C LEU A 55 -0.37 7.82 -3.32
N PHE A 56 0.24 8.89 -3.82
CA PHE A 56 0.60 10.07 -3.03
C PHE A 56 -0.58 11.03 -2.87
N ASP A 57 -1.34 11.24 -3.94
CA ASP A 57 -2.27 12.36 -4.02
C ASP A 57 -3.64 12.04 -3.40
N LEU A 58 -4.08 10.77 -3.43
CA LEU A 58 -5.39 10.39 -2.91
C LEU A 58 -5.42 10.32 -1.39
N ALA A 59 -6.55 10.73 -0.80
CA ALA A 59 -6.79 10.54 0.64
C ALA A 59 -6.85 9.07 1.05
N THR A 60 -7.08 8.16 0.10
CA THR A 60 -7.06 6.70 0.29
C THR A 60 -5.72 6.07 -0.12
N GLY A 61 -4.71 6.90 -0.40
CA GLY A 61 -3.34 6.48 -0.69
C GLY A 61 -2.49 6.41 0.57
N TYR A 62 -1.21 6.77 0.48
CA TYR A 62 -0.24 6.72 1.58
C TYR A 62 -0.69 7.45 2.85
N ARG A 63 -1.42 8.55 2.72
CA ARG A 63 -2.00 9.25 3.88
C ARG A 63 -2.98 8.41 4.72
N ALA A 64 -3.53 7.34 4.16
CA ALA A 64 -4.43 6.43 4.86
C ALA A 64 -3.80 5.07 5.20
N THR A 65 -2.66 4.74 4.61
CA THR A 65 -2.07 3.39 4.72
C THR A 65 -0.68 3.37 5.34
N ASP A 66 0.08 4.46 5.23
CA ASP A 66 1.50 4.55 5.58
C ASP A 66 1.77 5.81 6.41
N VAL A 67 0.79 6.20 7.22
CA VAL A 67 0.96 7.20 8.28
C VAL A 67 1.50 6.50 9.52
N ASP A 68 2.53 7.05 10.15
CA ASP A 68 2.96 6.54 11.45
C ASP A 68 1.95 6.95 12.54
N ASP A 69 1.04 6.01 12.82
CA ASP A 69 0.10 6.04 13.93
C ASP A 69 0.36 4.92 14.96
N PHE A 70 1.48 4.22 14.84
CA PHE A 70 1.77 3.00 15.60
C PHE A 70 3.03 3.08 16.47
N TYR A 71 4.14 3.61 15.94
CA TYR A 71 5.41 3.68 16.66
C TYR A 71 5.50 5.00 17.43
N GLU A 72 6.18 6.01 16.90
CA GLU A 72 6.24 7.36 17.45
C GLU A 72 4.85 8.02 17.44
N ASN A 73 3.96 7.58 16.53
CA ASN A 73 2.60 8.08 16.36
C ASN A 73 2.59 9.60 16.18
N ASP A 74 3.49 10.08 15.32
CA ASP A 74 3.69 11.50 15.04
C ASP A 74 3.02 11.96 13.73
N GLY A 75 2.43 11.03 12.98
CA GLY A 75 1.75 11.29 11.72
C GLY A 75 2.69 11.51 10.53
N SER A 76 3.97 11.14 10.66
CA SER A 76 4.95 11.14 9.58
C SER A 76 4.68 10.02 8.57
N VAL A 77 5.48 10.00 7.50
CA VAL A 77 5.54 8.86 6.57
C VAL A 77 6.22 7.70 7.28
N MET A 78 5.55 6.54 7.33
CA MET A 78 6.11 5.27 7.81
C MET A 78 7.14 4.72 6.80
N ASP A 79 8.35 5.26 6.80
CA ASP A 79 9.45 4.84 5.94
C ASP A 79 10.24 3.71 6.60
N MET A 80 10.12 2.49 6.07
CA MET A 80 10.74 1.29 6.65
C MET A 80 12.27 1.36 6.80
N TYR A 81 12.96 2.29 6.12
CA TYR A 81 14.41 2.44 6.23
C TYR A 81 14.84 3.37 7.37
N SER A 82 14.05 4.40 7.69
CA SER A 82 14.30 5.28 8.84
C SER A 82 13.63 4.77 10.12
N GLU A 83 12.49 4.09 9.97
CA GLU A 83 11.63 3.68 11.07
C GLU A 83 12.39 2.85 12.11
N ASN A 84 12.29 3.25 13.37
CA ASN A 84 12.86 2.54 14.50
C ASN A 84 11.78 2.17 15.52
N PRO A 85 11.33 0.90 15.52
CA PRO A 85 10.24 0.43 16.38
C PRO A 85 10.41 0.60 17.90
N THR A 86 11.60 0.98 18.36
CA THR A 86 11.95 1.02 19.79
C THR A 86 12.53 2.35 20.25
N SER A 87 12.81 3.28 19.34
CA SER A 87 13.43 4.56 19.64
C SER A 87 13.14 5.55 18.52
N THR A 88 13.34 6.83 18.76
CA THR A 88 13.08 7.85 17.75
C THR A 88 13.85 7.62 16.46
N ASP A 89 13.15 7.82 15.35
CA ASP A 89 13.68 7.82 14.01
C ASP A 89 14.85 8.80 13.81
N PRO A 90 15.82 8.45 12.96
CA PRO A 90 16.92 9.34 12.61
C PRO A 90 16.44 10.55 11.79
N TYR A 91 15.36 10.39 11.03
CA TYR A 91 14.69 11.42 10.24
C TYR A 91 13.28 10.99 9.86
N ASN A 92 12.38 11.96 9.68
CA ASN A 92 10.97 11.73 9.31
C ASN A 92 10.60 12.61 8.11
N TYR A 93 9.71 12.10 7.25
CA TYR A 93 9.08 12.87 6.18
C TYR A 93 7.65 13.27 6.55
N SER A 94 7.19 14.42 6.06
CA SER A 94 5.84 14.90 6.36
C SER A 94 4.93 14.88 5.14
N TYR A 95 3.74 14.29 5.30
CA TYR A 95 2.67 14.42 4.29
C TYR A 95 2.13 15.84 4.13
N TYR A 96 2.29 16.71 5.15
CA TYR A 96 1.57 17.98 5.26
C TYR A 96 2.48 19.20 5.33
N ALA A 97 3.66 19.06 5.94
CA ALA A 97 4.55 20.18 6.19
C ALA A 97 5.33 20.59 4.93
N ASN A 98 5.68 19.63 4.07
CA ASN A 98 6.54 19.93 2.94
C ASN A 98 6.21 19.06 1.70
N PRO A 99 5.38 19.56 0.77
CA PRO A 99 5.03 18.84 -0.46
C PRO A 99 6.23 18.49 -1.36
N SER A 100 7.39 19.13 -1.16
CA SER A 100 8.63 18.80 -1.87
C SER A 100 9.35 17.58 -1.33
N ASP A 101 8.94 17.06 -0.17
CA ASP A 101 9.48 15.81 0.38
C ASP A 101 9.16 14.63 -0.54
N LYS A 102 8.16 14.75 -1.45
CA LYS A 102 8.02 13.84 -2.59
C LYS A 102 8.91 14.32 -3.74
N CYS A 103 9.88 13.52 -4.15
CA CYS A 103 10.70 13.83 -5.33
C CYS A 103 11.12 12.58 -6.12
N GLY A 104 11.77 12.81 -7.25
CA GLY A 104 12.26 11.74 -8.14
C GLY A 104 13.78 11.76 -8.37
N ASN A 105 14.50 12.71 -7.76
CA ASN A 105 15.94 12.87 -7.87
C ASN A 105 16.52 13.07 -6.47
N TYR A 106 17.46 12.24 -6.06
CA TYR A 106 17.98 12.18 -4.69
C TYR A 106 19.50 12.28 -4.71
N ASN A 107 20.05 13.12 -3.84
CA ASN A 107 21.51 13.31 -3.75
C ASN A 107 22.12 12.62 -2.53
N SER A 108 21.31 12.36 -1.51
CA SER A 108 21.67 11.67 -0.28
C SER A 108 20.42 11.06 0.35
N GLU A 109 20.62 10.20 1.34
CA GLU A 109 19.57 9.87 2.31
C GLU A 109 19.08 11.15 3.02
N MET A 110 17.82 11.15 3.50
CA MET A 110 17.15 12.32 4.10
C MET A 110 16.93 13.50 3.13
N ASP A 111 16.89 13.25 1.81
CA ASP A 111 16.59 14.29 0.82
C ASP A 111 15.08 14.40 0.59
N CYS A 112 14.45 13.28 0.26
CA CYS A 112 13.04 13.17 -0.04
C CYS A 112 12.62 11.68 -0.07
N TYR A 113 11.33 11.39 0.04
CA TYR A 113 10.77 10.06 -0.13
C TYR A 113 10.19 9.83 -1.54
N ASN A 114 10.17 8.57 -1.95
CA ASN A 114 9.53 8.09 -3.16
C ASN A 114 8.87 6.72 -2.94
N GLY A 115 7.99 6.29 -3.84
CA GLY A 115 7.33 4.99 -3.74
C GLY A 115 8.25 3.88 -4.24
N GLU A 116 8.68 2.97 -3.35
CA GLU A 116 9.45 1.78 -3.66
C GLU A 116 8.54 0.63 -4.07
N HIS A 117 8.77 0.07 -5.26
CA HIS A 117 8.18 -1.20 -5.68
C HIS A 117 8.94 -2.38 -5.04
N LEU A 118 8.36 -3.00 -4.00
CA LEU A 118 8.95 -4.15 -3.32
C LEU A 118 9.25 -5.30 -4.29
N MET A 119 8.33 -5.56 -5.22
CA MET A 119 8.62 -6.34 -6.42
C MET A 119 9.10 -5.39 -7.54
N PRO A 120 10.35 -5.50 -8.02
CA PRO A 120 10.87 -4.56 -9.02
C PRO A 120 10.01 -4.51 -10.28
N GLN A 121 9.82 -3.29 -10.82
CA GLN A 121 8.98 -3.07 -12.01
C GLN A 121 9.42 -3.89 -13.22
N SER A 122 10.70 -4.25 -13.31
CA SER A 122 11.26 -5.11 -14.36
C SER A 122 10.64 -6.50 -14.40
N VAL A 123 10.18 -7.05 -13.26
CA VAL A 123 9.53 -8.37 -13.17
C VAL A 123 8.23 -8.42 -13.96
N TYR A 124 7.57 -7.28 -14.10
CA TYR A 124 6.28 -7.18 -14.78
C TYR A 124 6.23 -6.11 -15.88
N GLY A 125 7.40 -5.66 -16.34
CA GLY A 125 7.52 -4.70 -17.44
C GLY A 125 6.82 -3.37 -17.19
N SER A 126 6.74 -2.91 -15.93
CA SER A 126 6.04 -1.68 -15.54
C SER A 126 4.58 -1.64 -16.01
N ALA A 127 3.92 -2.79 -16.08
CA ALA A 127 2.52 -2.88 -16.51
C ALA A 127 1.55 -2.48 -15.38
N MET A 128 0.48 -1.79 -15.78
CA MET A 128 -0.71 -1.63 -14.93
C MET A 128 -1.44 -2.96 -14.77
N PRO A 129 -2.04 -3.24 -13.60
CA PRO A 129 -2.23 -2.33 -12.46
C PRO A 129 -1.04 -2.23 -11.49
N MET A 130 -0.03 -3.11 -11.61
CA MET A 130 1.00 -3.29 -10.57
C MET A 130 1.82 -2.04 -10.26
N VAL A 131 2.08 -1.17 -11.25
CA VAL A 131 2.85 0.06 -11.03
C VAL A 131 2.22 1.00 -10.00
N GLY A 132 0.89 1.02 -9.88
CA GLY A 132 0.18 1.80 -8.88
C GLY A 132 -0.61 0.95 -7.89
N ASP A 133 -0.13 -0.27 -7.62
CA ASP A 133 -0.73 -1.17 -6.63
C ASP A 133 -0.14 -0.88 -5.25
N ILE A 134 -0.92 -0.19 -4.41
CA ILE A 134 -0.49 0.25 -3.07
C ILE A 134 -0.03 -0.89 -2.16
N HIS A 135 -0.45 -2.13 -2.42
CA HIS A 135 -0.05 -3.28 -1.60
C HIS A 135 1.43 -3.68 -1.77
N GLN A 136 2.09 -3.18 -2.81
CA GLN A 136 3.50 -3.50 -3.08
C GLN A 136 4.36 -2.26 -3.34
N VAL A 137 3.76 -1.06 -3.36
CA VAL A 137 4.48 0.19 -3.55
C VAL A 137 4.41 0.97 -2.27
N ILE A 138 5.50 1.05 -1.52
CA ILE A 138 5.55 1.61 -0.16
C ILE A 138 6.35 2.92 -0.20
N PRO A 139 5.95 3.98 0.51
CA PRO A 139 6.75 5.20 0.56
C PRO A 139 8.02 4.97 1.39
N THR A 140 9.17 5.36 0.85
CA THR A 140 10.49 5.13 1.46
C THR A 140 11.46 6.24 1.07
N ASP A 141 12.56 6.40 1.79
CA ASP A 141 13.67 7.27 1.39
C ASP A 141 14.11 6.96 -0.06
N GLY A 142 14.09 8.01 -0.90
CA GLY A 142 14.32 7.84 -2.33
C GLY A 142 15.75 7.42 -2.67
N TYR A 143 16.74 7.83 -1.87
CA TYR A 143 18.14 7.46 -2.09
C TYR A 143 18.40 6.00 -1.72
N VAL A 144 17.85 5.54 -0.59
CA VAL A 144 17.95 4.13 -0.16
C VAL A 144 17.21 3.22 -1.14
N ASN A 145 15.99 3.58 -1.54
CA ASN A 145 15.21 2.89 -2.59
C ASN A 145 16.01 2.76 -3.90
N ASN A 146 16.62 3.85 -4.38
CA ASN A 146 17.47 3.82 -5.56
C ASN A 146 18.69 2.90 -5.39
N GLY A 147 19.29 2.87 -4.20
CA GLY A 147 20.38 1.97 -3.85
C GLY A 147 19.97 0.49 -3.85
N ARG A 148 18.78 0.17 -3.34
CA ARG A 148 18.21 -1.18 -3.36
C ARG A 148 17.98 -1.67 -4.79
N GLY A 149 17.50 -0.78 -5.67
CA GLY A 149 17.29 -1.05 -7.09
C GLY A 149 16.38 -2.26 -7.32
N SER A 150 16.90 -3.31 -7.97
CA SER A 150 16.15 -4.55 -8.22
C SER A 150 16.69 -5.76 -7.44
N LEU A 151 17.43 -5.53 -6.37
CA LEU A 151 18.01 -6.59 -5.56
C LEU A 151 16.93 -7.29 -4.71
N ALA A 152 17.10 -8.59 -4.52
CA ALA A 152 16.27 -9.34 -3.58
C ALA A 152 16.63 -8.94 -2.14
N PHE A 153 15.63 -8.92 -1.27
CA PHE A 153 15.85 -8.77 0.16
C PHE A 153 16.58 -10.01 0.71
N GLY A 154 17.39 -9.80 1.75
CA GLY A 154 18.13 -10.85 2.43
C GLY A 154 18.59 -10.40 3.80
N GLU A 155 18.90 -11.36 4.65
CA GLU A 155 19.39 -11.12 6.01
C GLU A 155 20.92 -11.14 6.03
N THR A 156 21.53 -10.31 6.89
CA THR A 156 22.97 -10.31 7.14
C THR A 156 23.27 -10.34 8.63
N ASN A 157 24.30 -11.10 9.02
CA ASN A 157 24.83 -11.10 10.39
C ASN A 157 25.84 -9.97 10.62
N SER A 158 26.19 -9.22 9.59
CA SER A 158 27.16 -8.13 9.65
C SER A 158 26.77 -7.05 8.66
N ALA A 159 25.92 -6.13 9.09
CA ALA A 159 25.60 -4.94 8.32
C ALA A 159 26.87 -4.09 8.14
N THR A 160 27.17 -3.72 6.91
CA THR A 160 28.19 -2.71 6.62
C THR A 160 27.47 -1.42 6.27
N THR A 161 27.81 -0.36 6.98
CA THR A 161 27.47 1.04 6.68
C THR A 161 28.34 1.56 5.55
#